data_AF-A0A7K3YC91-F1
#
_entry.id   AF-A0A7K3YC91-F1
#
_cell.length_a   1.000
_cell.length_b   1.000
_cell.length_c   1.000
_cell.angle_alpha   90.00
_cell.angle_beta   90.00
_cell.angle_gamma   90.00
#
_symmetry.space_group_name_H-M   'P 1'
#
loop_
_entity.id
_entity.type
_entity.pdbx_description
1 polymer ?
#
loop_
_entity_poly.entity_id
_entity_poly.type
_entity_poly.pdbx_seq_one_letter_code
_entity_poly.pdbx_strand_id
1 'polypeptide(L)'
;MTGLRFLNTTCAVCGEPCRFSIPGAAAPIGSRDLDTRPAEPLRSTIYAWVRRCPSCGYCSPDPGRAPDGAADAVKLPRYREQLDSRRFPRVANTFLCWSIIQEDLGAPAHAAWA
;
A
#
# COMPACT_ATOMS: atom_id res chain seq x y z
N MET A 1 23.85 5.33 -0.14
CA MET A 1 23.05 4.67 -1.20
C MET A 1 22.30 3.52 -0.58
N THR A 2 20.97 3.61 -0.47
CA THR A 2 20.15 2.48 -0.03
C THR A 2 19.94 1.55 -1.23
N GLY A 3 20.53 0.35 -1.20
CA GLY A 3 20.35 -0.62 -2.28
C GLY A 3 18.89 -1.04 -2.44
N LEU A 4 18.49 -1.51 -3.62
CA LEU A 4 17.18 -2.12 -3.83
C LEU A 4 17.22 -3.61 -3.45
N ARG A 5 16.14 -4.12 -2.89
CA ARG A 5 15.92 -5.55 -2.64
C ARG A 5 14.53 -5.97 -3.10
N PHE A 6 14.32 -7.28 -3.24
CA PHE A 6 13.02 -7.81 -3.63
C PHE A 6 12.29 -8.40 -2.42
N LEU A 7 11.01 -8.03 -2.26
CA LEU A 7 10.07 -8.71 -1.37
C LEU A 7 9.25 -9.68 -2.22
N ASN A 8 9.38 -10.97 -1.93
CA ASN A 8 8.54 -12.02 -2.51
C ASN A 8 7.52 -12.46 -1.45
N THR A 9 6.25 -12.48 -1.80
CA THR A 9 5.17 -12.93 -0.91
C THR A 9 4.01 -13.48 -1.75
N THR A 10 3.10 -14.22 -1.12
CA THR A 10 1.87 -14.70 -1.77
C THR A 10 0.74 -13.75 -1.44
N CYS A 11 -0.05 -13.31 -2.42
CA CYS A 11 -1.18 -12.43 -2.18
C CYS A 11 -2.21 -13.10 -1.27
N ALA A 12 -2.52 -12.50 -0.12
CA ALA A 12 -3.52 -13.05 0.81
C ALA A 12 -4.95 -13.06 0.25
N VAL A 13 -5.24 -12.29 -0.80
CA VAL A 13 -6.57 -12.23 -1.42
C VAL A 13 -6.74 -13.24 -2.56
N CYS A 14 -5.76 -13.38 -3.46
CA CYS A 14 -5.90 -14.21 -4.65
C CYS A 14 -4.94 -15.41 -4.72
N GLY A 15 -4.01 -15.56 -3.78
CA GLY A 15 -3.07 -16.68 -3.76
C GLY A 15 -1.92 -16.58 -4.78
N GLU A 16 -1.89 -15.56 -5.64
CA GLU A 16 -0.84 -15.42 -6.65
C GLU A 16 0.47 -14.89 -6.04
N PRO A 17 1.64 -15.39 -6.50
CA PRO A 17 2.93 -14.88 -6.06
C PRO A 17 3.12 -13.43 -6.52
N CYS A 18 3.58 -12.61 -5.60
CA CYS A 18 3.86 -11.20 -5.81
C CYS A 18 5.34 -10.91 -5.55
N ARG A 19 5.93 -10.08 -6.42
CA ARG A 19 7.30 -9.59 -6.28
C ARG A 19 7.32 -8.06 -6.33
N PHE A 20 7.91 -7.45 -5.31
CA PHE A 20 8.01 -5.99 -5.18
C PHE A 20 9.47 -5.56 -5.06
N SER A 21 9.85 -4.48 -5.76
CA SER A 21 11.11 -3.80 -5.51
C SER A 21 10.90 -2.86 -4.32
N ILE A 22 11.67 -3.07 -3.26
CA ILE A 22 11.63 -2.24 -2.06
C ILE A 22 13.04 -1.69 -1.78
N PRO A 23 13.14 -0.51 -1.15
CA PRO A 23 14.42 -0.06 -0.68
C PRO A 23 14.96 -1.02 0.39
N GLY A 24 16.28 -1.08 0.49
CA GLY A 24 16.97 -1.61 1.66
C GLY A 24 16.62 -0.82 2.91
N ALA A 25 17.25 -1.16 4.03
CA ALA A 25 16.99 -0.47 5.29
C ALA A 25 17.20 1.05 5.14
N ALA A 26 16.13 1.81 5.40
CA ALA A 26 16.14 3.26 5.45
C ALA A 26 15.54 3.68 6.80
N ALA A 27 16.29 4.47 7.56
CA ALA A 27 15.81 5.11 8.78
C ALA A 27 15.66 6.62 8.53
N PRO A 28 14.66 7.29 9.13
CA PRO A 28 14.52 8.73 9.01
C PRO A 28 15.65 9.43 9.76
N ILE A 29 16.14 10.54 9.23
CA ILE A 29 17.14 11.41 9.85
C ILE A 29 16.51 12.80 10.03
N GLY A 30 16.22 13.16 11.27
CA GLY A 30 15.55 14.42 11.63
C GLY A 30 14.13 14.22 12.15
N SER A 31 13.43 15.34 12.40
CA SER A 31 12.05 15.36 12.89
C SER A 31 11.04 15.05 11.79
N ARG A 32 9.86 14.57 12.18
CA ARG A 32 8.72 14.44 11.26
C ARG A 32 8.21 15.82 10.82
N ASP A 33 7.59 15.85 9.64
CA ASP A 33 6.80 16.99 9.19
C ASP A 33 5.61 17.22 10.15
N LEU A 34 4.96 18.40 10.08
CA LEU A 34 3.76 18.69 10.90
C LEU A 34 2.58 17.76 10.59
N ASP A 35 2.52 17.23 9.37
CA ASP A 35 1.60 16.17 8.97
C ASP A 35 2.11 14.77 9.32
N THR A 36 3.13 14.68 10.16
CA THR A 36 3.74 13.45 10.69
C THR A 36 4.45 12.56 9.67
N ARG A 37 4.61 13.01 8.41
CA ARG A 37 5.45 12.29 7.44
C ARG A 37 6.88 12.16 7.99
N PRO A 38 7.53 10.99 7.80
CA PRO A 38 8.91 10.80 8.24
C PRO A 38 9.86 11.71 7.49
N ALA A 39 11.01 12.00 8.11
CA ALA A 39 12.11 12.69 7.44
C ALA A 39 12.78 11.83 6.35
N GLU A 40 13.66 12.44 5.56
CA GLU A 40 14.51 11.72 4.61
C GLU A 40 15.55 10.83 5.32
N PRO A 41 16.04 9.75 4.65
CA PRO A 41 15.62 9.23 3.34
C PRO A 41 14.34 8.36 3.38
N LEU A 42 13.76 8.12 4.56
CA LEU A 42 12.60 7.22 4.68
C LEU A 42 11.39 7.75 3.88
N ARG A 43 11.15 9.06 3.88
CA ARG A 43 10.05 9.67 3.12
C ARG A 43 10.09 9.34 1.62
N SER A 44 11.27 9.37 1.01
CA SER A 44 11.45 9.04 -0.42
C SER A 44 11.12 7.59 -0.77
N THR A 45 10.87 6.73 0.23
CA THR A 45 10.48 5.33 0.03
C THR A 45 8.96 5.10 -0.04
N ILE A 46 8.16 6.16 -0.07
CA ILE A 46 6.68 6.10 -0.06
C ILE A 46 6.07 5.17 -1.12
N TYR A 47 6.73 5.03 -2.27
CA TYR A 47 6.30 4.13 -3.35
C TYR A 47 6.26 2.65 -2.94
N ALA A 48 6.93 2.28 -1.84
CA ALA A 48 7.04 0.92 -1.34
C ALA A 48 6.22 0.67 -0.07
N TRP A 49 5.64 1.71 0.56
CA TRP A 49 4.92 1.56 1.83
C TRP A 49 3.66 0.73 1.66
N VAL A 50 2.79 1.10 0.72
CA VAL A 50 1.63 0.30 0.30
C VAL A 50 1.93 -0.33 -1.05
N ARG A 51 1.61 -1.62 -1.18
CA ARG A 51 1.92 -2.42 -2.37
C ARG A 51 0.64 -2.96 -2.99
N ARG A 52 0.57 -2.89 -4.33
CA ARG A 52 -0.55 -3.36 -5.15
C ARG A 52 -0.21 -4.72 -5.77
N CYS A 53 -0.99 -5.74 -5.45
CA CYS A 53 -0.93 -7.04 -6.14
C CYS A 53 -1.15 -6.83 -7.65
N PRO A 54 -0.26 -7.35 -8.52
CA PRO A 54 -0.39 -7.19 -9.96
C PRO A 54 -1.55 -8.02 -10.56
N SER A 55 -1.97 -9.10 -9.88
CA SER A 55 -3.02 -9.99 -10.37
C SER A 55 -4.42 -9.48 -10.01
N CYS A 56 -4.75 -9.39 -8.72
CA CYS A 56 -6.12 -9.03 -8.30
C CYS A 56 -6.31 -7.54 -7.97
N GLY A 57 -5.22 -6.77 -7.85
CA GLY A 57 -5.27 -5.36 -7.50
C GLY A 57 -5.36 -5.07 -6.01
N TYR A 58 -5.26 -6.07 -5.12
CA TYR A 58 -5.24 -5.86 -3.66
C TYR A 58 -4.11 -4.92 -3.23
N CYS A 59 -4.44 -3.86 -2.50
CA CYS A 59 -3.50 -2.87 -1.99
C CYS A 59 -3.34 -3.03 -0.47
N SER A 60 -2.11 -3.18 0.02
CA SER A 60 -1.83 -3.33 1.45
C SER A 60 -0.38 -2.98 1.82
N PRO A 61 -0.12 -2.48 3.03
CA PRO A 61 1.23 -2.38 3.60
C PRO A 61 1.91 -3.74 3.79
N ASP A 62 1.18 -4.85 3.78
CA ASP A 62 1.70 -6.22 3.73
C ASP A 62 0.80 -7.11 2.85
N PRO A 63 1.12 -7.31 1.56
CA PRO A 63 0.29 -8.11 0.65
C PRO A 63 0.12 -9.58 1.05
N GLY A 64 0.97 -10.10 1.95
CA GLY A 64 0.88 -11.45 2.49
C GLY A 64 -0.13 -11.59 3.64
N ARG A 65 -0.73 -10.49 4.09
CA ARG A 65 -1.70 -10.47 5.17
C ARG A 65 -2.90 -9.64 4.76
N ALA A 66 -4.09 -10.22 4.88
CA ALA A 66 -5.34 -9.53 4.61
C ALA A 66 -6.24 -9.56 5.85
N PRO A 67 -6.83 -8.43 6.25
CA PRO A 67 -7.89 -8.44 7.24
C PRO A 67 -9.14 -9.13 6.65
N ASP A 68 -9.97 -9.68 7.52
CA ASP A 68 -11.25 -10.29 7.14
C ASP A 68 -12.09 -9.27 6.36
N GLY A 69 -12.68 -9.70 5.24
CA GLY A 69 -13.46 -8.84 4.35
C GLY A 69 -12.66 -8.09 3.26
N ALA A 70 -11.32 -8.07 3.32
CA ALA A 70 -10.51 -7.41 2.28
C ALA A 70 -10.75 -7.97 0.87
N ALA A 71 -11.00 -9.28 0.77
CA ALA A 71 -11.29 -9.93 -0.51
C ALA A 71 -12.60 -9.42 -1.15
N ASP A 72 -13.58 -9.04 -0.34
CA ASP A 72 -14.84 -8.48 -0.82
C ASP A 72 -14.69 -6.99 -1.10
N ALA A 73 -13.94 -6.26 -0.27
CA ALA A 73 -13.61 -4.86 -0.53
C ALA A 73 -12.95 -4.63 -1.90
N VAL A 74 -12.02 -5.52 -2.30
CA VAL A 74 -11.33 -5.47 -3.62
C VAL A 74 -12.28 -5.68 -4.81
N LYS A 75 -13.47 -6.24 -4.59
CA LYS A 75 -14.49 -6.45 -5.64
C LYS A 75 -15.46 -5.29 -5.75
N LEU A 76 -15.47 -4.37 -4.80
CA LEU A 76 -16.42 -3.25 -4.78
C LEU A 76 -16.23 -2.34 -6.01
N PRO A 77 -17.31 -1.82 -6.61
CA PRO A 77 -17.22 -0.90 -7.74
C PRO A 77 -16.35 0.31 -7.44
N ARG A 78 -16.55 0.96 -6.29
CA ARG A 78 -15.74 2.13 -5.86
C ARG A 78 -14.24 1.81 -5.74
N TYR A 79 -13.89 0.59 -5.34
CA TYR A 79 -12.50 0.15 -5.27
C TYR A 79 -11.91 0.00 -6.67
N ARG A 80 -12.63 -0.66 -7.58
CA ARG A 80 -12.22 -0.91 -8.98
C ARG A 80 -12.05 0.40 -9.75
N GLU A 81 -13.02 1.30 -9.61
CA GLU A 81 -12.97 2.63 -10.20
C GLU A 81 -11.75 3.43 -9.71
N GLN A 82 -11.48 3.43 -8.40
CA GLN A 82 -10.30 4.09 -7.85
C GLN A 82 -8.99 3.45 -8.34
N LEU A 83 -8.94 2.12 -8.42
CA LEU A 83 -7.77 1.36 -8.83
C LEU A 83 -7.30 1.70 -10.26
N ASP A 84 -8.26 1.94 -11.15
CA ASP A 84 -8.04 2.21 -12.58
C ASP A 84 -8.16 3.69 -12.95
N SER A 85 -8.44 4.55 -11.96
CA SER A 85 -8.57 6.00 -12.15
C SER A 85 -7.29 6.62 -12.69
N ARG A 86 -7.37 7.24 -13.87
CA ARG A 86 -6.27 8.00 -14.47
C ARG A 86 -6.10 9.41 -13.87
N ARG A 87 -7.01 9.81 -12.97
CA ARG A 87 -6.95 11.12 -12.30
C ARG A 87 -5.78 11.22 -11.33
N PHE A 88 -5.28 10.09 -10.82
CA PHE A 88 -4.21 10.05 -9.84
C PHE A 88 -3.04 9.20 -10.31
N PRO A 89 -1.80 9.50 -9.86
CA PRO A 89 -0.66 8.61 -10.06
C PRO A 89 -0.91 7.23 -9.44
N ARG A 90 -0.27 6.19 -10.01
CA ARG A 90 -0.41 4.80 -9.55
C ARG A 90 -0.12 4.62 -8.05
N VAL A 91 0.87 5.34 -7.51
CA VAL A 91 1.19 5.31 -6.08
C VAL A 91 0.02 5.86 -5.27
N ALA A 92 -0.53 7.03 -5.64
CA ALA A 92 -1.68 7.61 -4.96
C ALA A 92 -2.92 6.69 -5.01
N ASN A 93 -3.24 6.07 -6.15
CA ASN A 93 -4.31 5.08 -6.24
C ASN A 93 -4.08 3.89 -5.30
N THR A 94 -2.83 3.45 -5.13
CA THR A 94 -2.50 2.32 -4.25
C THR A 94 -2.83 2.65 -2.78
N PHE A 95 -2.54 3.87 -2.32
CA PHE A 95 -2.93 4.34 -0.99
C PHE A 95 -4.45 4.55 -0.86
N LEU A 96 -5.09 5.15 -1.87
CA LEU A 96 -6.55 5.38 -1.84
C LEU A 96 -7.33 4.06 -1.81
N CYS A 97 -6.91 3.06 -2.56
CA CYS A 97 -7.47 1.71 -2.49
C CYS A 97 -7.30 1.07 -1.09
N TRP A 98 -6.16 1.27 -0.44
CA TRP A 98 -5.97 0.84 0.95
C TRP A 98 -6.92 1.56 1.90
N SER A 99 -7.09 2.88 1.75
CA SER A 99 -8.07 3.67 2.51
C SER A 99 -9.48 3.10 2.38
N ILE A 100 -9.92 2.81 1.14
CA ILE A 100 -11.24 2.21 0.87
C ILE A 100 -11.43 0.88 1.61
N ILE A 101 -10.41 0.02 1.63
CA ILE A 101 -10.46 -1.25 2.37
C ILE A 101 -10.61 -0.97 3.86
N GLN A 102 -9.78 -0.10 4.43
CA GLN A 102 -9.81 0.20 5.86
C GLN A 102 -11.12 0.87 6.29
N GLU A 103 -11.69 1.74 5.47
CA GLU A 103 -13.01 2.35 5.70
C GLU A 103 -14.13 1.31 5.68
N ASP A 104 -14.13 0.40 4.69
CA ASP A 104 -15.14 -0.67 4.58
C ASP A 104 -15.11 -1.61 5.79
N LEU A 105 -13.92 -1.83 6.34
CA LEU A 105 -13.69 -2.68 7.51
C LEU A 105 -13.85 -1.94 8.86
N GLY A 106 -14.30 -0.68 8.84
CA GLY A 106 -14.54 0.09 10.06
C GLY A 106 -13.26 0.49 10.81
N ALA A 107 -12.12 0.55 10.12
CA ALA A 107 -10.80 0.87 10.68
C ALA A 107 -10.21 2.20 10.13
N PRO A 108 -10.93 3.34 10.21
CA PRO A 108 -10.52 4.59 9.55
C PRO A 108 -9.18 5.15 10.03
N ALA A 109 -8.73 4.82 11.23
CA ALA A 109 -7.39 5.21 11.70
C ALA A 109 -6.27 4.63 10.83
N HIS A 110 -6.44 3.40 10.33
CA HIS A 110 -5.51 2.74 9.40
C HIS A 110 -5.69 3.20 7.95
N ALA A 111 -6.81 3.85 7.63
CA ALA A 111 -7.06 4.43 6.31
C ALA A 111 -6.18 5.67 6.07
N ALA A 112 -5.90 6.44 7.14
CA ALA A 112 -5.06 7.63 7.09
C ALA A 112 -3.55 7.33 7.16
N TRP A 113 -3.15 6.18 7.71
CA TRP A 113 -1.75 5.84 7.99
C TRP A 113 -1.44 4.41 7.57
N ALA A 114 -0.49 4.27 6.64
CA ALA A 114 0.03 3.00 6.14
C ALA A 114 1.51 2.81 6.49
#